data_AF-A0A9Q0LF22-F1
#
_entry.id   AF-A0A9Q0LF22-F1
#
_cell.length_a   1.000
_cell.length_b   1.000
_cell.length_c   1.000
_cell.angle_alpha   90.00
_cell.angle_beta   90.00
_cell.angle_gamma   90.00
#
_symmetry.space_group_name_H-M   'P 1'
#
loop_
_entity.id
_entity.type
_entity.pdbx_description
1 polymer ?
#
loop_
_entity_poly.entity_id
_entity_poly.type
_entity_poly.pdbx_seq_one_letter_code
_entity_poly.pdbx_strand_id
1 'polypeptide(L)'
;MMFFLQTLFKYDRNKALTIAEQLFYNKDEVIIEYILGLYTQTKDEEAESEIEYVQNKNLLGSKLVILGQKRLVSIIHSLSEGKNLQLLTSISTDMINVINDSLSNKENDRDSLAPIQETKRLFLKCIQLLDPNSSDFVYCNKLLDVINNLLLIY
;
A
#
# COMPACT_ATOMS: atom_id res chain seq x y z
N MET A 1 -20.81 -6.27 1.99
CA MET A 1 -20.82 -5.93 3.43
C MET A 1 -19.57 -5.17 3.87
N MET A 2 -18.37 -5.60 3.49
CA MET A 2 -17.10 -4.91 3.80
C MET A 2 -17.05 -3.45 3.32
N PHE A 3 -17.59 -3.17 2.12
CA PHE A 3 -17.80 -1.81 1.60
C PHE A 3 -18.68 -0.92 2.50
N PHE A 4 -19.64 -1.50 3.23
CA PHE A 4 -20.54 -0.75 4.12
C PHE A 4 -19.79 -0.26 5.35
N LEU A 5 -18.98 -1.12 5.98
CA LEU A 5 -18.13 -0.73 7.11
C LEU A 5 -17.09 0.31 6.68
N GLN A 6 -16.42 0.11 5.53
CA GLN A 6 -15.49 1.11 4.96
C GLN A 6 -16.16 2.47 4.71
N THR A 7 -17.43 2.48 4.28
CA THR A 7 -18.19 3.73 4.11
C THR A 7 -18.53 4.35 5.46
N LEU A 8 -18.93 3.55 6.44
CA LEU A 8 -19.25 4.01 7.80
C LEU A 8 -18.04 4.60 8.52
N PHE A 9 -16.85 4.02 8.32
CA PHE A 9 -15.60 4.56 8.84
C PHE A 9 -15.28 5.97 8.33
N LYS A 10 -15.74 6.34 7.13
CA LYS A 10 -15.57 7.70 6.61
C LYS A 10 -16.39 8.74 7.39
N TYR A 11 -17.44 8.30 8.09
CA TYR A 11 -18.38 9.18 8.78
C TYR A 11 -18.24 9.11 10.31
N ASP A 12 -18.07 7.91 10.87
CA ASP A 12 -17.98 7.70 12.32
C ASP A 12 -17.31 6.35 12.65
N ARG A 13 -16.04 6.43 13.05
CA ARG A 13 -15.21 5.28 13.46
C ARG A 13 -15.84 4.47 14.60
N ASN A 14 -16.31 5.13 15.65
CA ASN A 14 -16.83 4.45 16.84
C ASN A 14 -18.14 3.72 16.52
N LYS A 15 -18.95 4.31 15.66
CA LYS A 15 -20.18 3.69 15.16
C LYS A 15 -19.90 2.55 14.17
N ALA A 16 -18.82 2.61 13.39
CA ALA A 16 -18.39 1.50 12.55
C ALA A 16 -17.92 0.31 13.39
N LEU A 17 -17.17 0.54 14.47
CA LEU A 17 -16.67 -0.50 15.39
C LEU A 17 -17.81 -1.16 16.18
N THR A 18 -18.55 -0.38 16.99
CA THR A 18 -20.03 -0.30 16.88
C THR A 18 -20.77 -1.47 16.22
N ILE A 19 -21.04 -1.25 14.94
CA ILE A 19 -21.81 -2.14 14.07
C ILE A 19 -21.03 -3.41 13.73
N ALA A 20 -19.70 -3.34 13.57
CA ALA A 20 -18.88 -4.53 13.33
C ALA A 20 -18.99 -5.56 14.47
N GLU A 21 -19.03 -5.09 15.72
CA GLU A 21 -19.25 -5.92 16.90
C GLU A 21 -20.61 -6.61 16.89
N GLN A 22 -21.66 -5.84 16.59
CA GLN A 22 -23.03 -6.35 16.53
C GLN A 22 -23.21 -7.38 15.41
N LEU A 23 -22.38 -7.31 14.37
CA LEU A 23 -22.38 -8.23 13.24
C LEU A 23 -21.37 -9.38 13.39
N PHE A 24 -20.77 -9.57 14.58
CA PHE A 24 -19.78 -10.61 14.87
C PHE A 24 -18.54 -10.59 13.96
N TYR A 25 -18.17 -9.44 13.41
CA TYR A 25 -16.92 -9.30 12.67
C TYR A 25 -15.71 -9.24 13.62
N ASN A 26 -14.58 -9.74 13.14
CA ASN A 26 -13.32 -9.57 13.85
C ASN A 26 -12.94 -8.07 13.87
N LYS A 27 -12.99 -7.45 15.04
CA LYS A 27 -12.63 -6.03 15.24
C LYS A 27 -11.28 -5.69 14.62
N ASP A 28 -10.30 -6.58 14.77
CA ASP A 28 -8.94 -6.37 14.31
C ASP A 28 -8.87 -6.28 12.78
N GLU A 29 -9.54 -7.20 12.07
CA GLU A 29 -9.64 -7.15 10.61
C GLU A 29 -10.36 -5.89 10.12
N VAL A 30 -11.39 -5.46 10.83
CA VAL A 30 -12.16 -4.27 10.49
C VAL A 30 -11.32 -2.99 10.64
N ILE A 31 -10.51 -2.89 11.69
CA ILE A 31 -9.55 -1.78 11.88
C ILE A 31 -8.47 -1.83 10.80
N ILE A 32 -7.93 -3.01 10.48
CA ILE A 32 -6.95 -3.17 9.41
C ILE A 32 -7.50 -2.65 8.07
N GLU A 33 -8.74 -2.98 7.72
CA GLU A 33 -9.37 -2.49 6.49
C GLU A 33 -9.62 -0.98 6.49
N TYR A 34 -9.93 -0.41 7.66
CA TYR A 34 -10.03 1.04 7.80
C TYR A 34 -8.67 1.71 7.54
N ILE A 35 -7.59 1.20 8.14
CA ILE A 35 -6.22 1.70 7.93
C ILE A 35 -5.84 1.63 6.44
N LEU A 36 -6.13 0.52 5.75
CA LEU A 36 -5.90 0.40 4.31
C LEU A 36 -6.69 1.44 3.50
N GLY A 37 -7.93 1.71 3.92
CA GLY A 37 -8.78 2.75 3.34
C GLY A 37 -8.21 4.16 3.51
N LEU A 38 -7.61 4.46 4.67
CA LEU A 38 -6.96 5.73 4.98
C LEU A 38 -5.70 5.93 4.13
N TYR A 39 -4.83 4.92 4.06
CA TYR A 39 -3.67 4.98 3.16
C TYR A 39 -4.10 5.22 1.73
N THR A 40 -5.11 4.50 1.22
CA THR A 40 -5.63 4.69 -0.16
C THR A 40 -6.13 6.11 -0.44
N GLN A 41 -6.55 6.84 0.60
CA GLN A 41 -6.98 8.24 0.52
C GLN A 41 -5.86 9.24 0.86
N THR A 42 -4.60 8.80 0.87
CA THR A 42 -3.41 9.60 1.24
C THR A 42 -3.50 10.24 2.63
N LYS A 43 -4.27 9.62 3.53
CA LYS A 43 -4.45 10.08 4.91
C LYS A 43 -3.51 9.34 5.87
N ASP A 44 -2.22 9.41 5.58
CA ASP A 44 -1.23 8.56 6.25
C ASP A 44 -1.08 8.88 7.74
N GLU A 45 -1.25 10.14 8.17
CA GLU A 45 -1.22 10.51 9.60
C GLU A 45 -2.40 9.91 10.37
N GLU A 46 -3.60 9.96 9.80
CA GLU A 46 -4.80 9.34 10.36
C GLU A 46 -4.59 7.82 10.42
N ALA A 47 -4.07 7.22 9.34
CA ALA A 47 -3.77 5.79 9.28
C ALA A 47 -2.78 5.38 10.37
N GLU A 48 -1.71 6.15 10.57
CA GLU A 48 -0.69 5.87 11.58
C GLU A 48 -1.23 5.92 13.01
N SER A 49 -2.14 6.85 13.29
CA SER A 49 -2.82 6.92 14.60
C SER A 49 -3.66 5.68 14.89
N GLU A 50 -4.16 5.01 13.85
CA GLU A 50 -5.02 3.83 14.01
C GLU A 50 -4.24 2.52 14.17
N ILE A 51 -2.95 2.50 13.78
CA ILE A 51 -2.09 1.31 13.86
C ILE A 51 -1.93 0.82 15.31
N GLU A 52 -1.98 1.72 16.30
CA GLU A 52 -1.84 1.34 17.71
C GLU A 52 -2.98 0.42 18.20
N TYR A 53 -4.15 0.47 17.56
CA TYR A 53 -5.31 -0.34 17.92
C TYR A 53 -5.30 -1.73 17.27
N VAL A 54 -4.36 -2.02 16.38
CA VAL A 54 -4.24 -3.32 15.71
C VAL A 54 -3.44 -4.30 16.56
N GLN A 55 -4.06 -5.45 16.84
CA GLN A 55 -3.44 -6.57 17.53
C GLN A 55 -2.52 -7.34 16.57
N ASN A 56 -3.02 -7.72 15.38
CA ASN A 56 -2.24 -8.46 14.40
C ASN A 56 -1.47 -7.54 13.45
N LYS A 57 -0.39 -6.94 13.98
CA LYS A 57 0.49 -6.04 13.20
C LYS A 57 1.12 -6.70 12.00
N ASN A 58 1.42 -8.00 12.08
CA ASN A 58 1.97 -8.73 10.95
C ASN A 58 0.96 -8.83 9.80
N LEU A 59 -0.30 -9.17 10.09
CA LEU A 59 -1.37 -9.19 9.08
C LEU A 59 -1.58 -7.80 8.44
N LEU A 60 -1.56 -6.74 9.25
CA LEU A 60 -1.60 -5.37 8.73
C LEU A 60 -0.43 -5.10 7.79
N GLY A 61 0.80 -5.42 8.22
CA GLY A 61 2.02 -5.28 7.42
C GLY A 61 1.89 -6.01 6.08
N SER A 62 1.46 -7.27 6.08
CA SER A 62 1.26 -8.07 4.87
C SER A 62 0.26 -7.42 3.90
N LYS A 63 -0.87 -6.90 4.42
CA LYS A 63 -1.85 -6.22 3.57
C LYS A 63 -1.35 -4.87 3.04
N LEU A 64 -0.57 -4.13 3.83
CA LEU A 64 0.04 -2.88 3.39
C LEU A 64 1.11 -3.12 2.31
N VAL A 65 1.84 -4.24 2.35
CA VAL A 65 2.75 -4.64 1.27
C VAL A 65 2.01 -4.80 -0.05
N ILE A 66 0.84 -5.45 -0.06
CA ILE A 66 0.01 -5.60 -1.26
C ILE A 66 -0.46 -4.23 -1.78
N LEU A 67 -0.84 -3.32 -0.88
CA LEU A 67 -1.19 -1.95 -1.27
C LEU A 67 0.00 -1.21 -1.89
N GLY A 68 1.19 -1.34 -1.28
CA GLY A 68 2.43 -0.75 -1.78
C GLY A 68 2.84 -1.29 -3.15
N GLN A 69 2.67 -2.60 -3.38
CA GLN A 69 2.91 -3.23 -4.69
C GLN A 69 2.05 -2.57 -5.77
N LYS A 70 0.74 -2.39 -5.52
CA LYS A 70 -0.18 -1.76 -6.47
C LYS A 70 0.22 -0.33 -6.80
N ARG A 71 0.67 0.44 -5.81
CA ARG A 71 1.19 1.80 -6.03
C ARG A 71 2.45 1.79 -6.87
N LEU A 72 3.40 0.91 -6.54
CA LEU A 72 4.65 0.80 -7.27
C LEU A 72 4.41 0.44 -8.74
N VAL A 73 3.52 -0.52 -9.01
CA VAL A 73 3.13 -0.88 -10.38
C VAL A 73 2.52 0.31 -11.12
N SER A 74 1.64 1.07 -10.46
CA SER A 74 1.05 2.29 -11.06
C SER A 74 2.11 3.35 -11.36
N ILE A 75 3.11 3.55 -10.49
CA ILE A 75 4.21 4.49 -10.71
C ILE A 75 5.05 4.05 -11.91
N ILE A 76 5.43 2.77 -11.93
CA ILE A 76 6.23 2.19 -13.02
C ILE A 76 5.48 2.31 -14.35
N HIS A 77 4.17 2.07 -14.34
CA HIS A 77 3.30 2.26 -15.50
C HIS A 77 3.33 3.70 -16.02
N SER A 78 3.10 4.69 -15.15
CA SER A 78 3.15 6.12 -15.52
C SER A 78 4.50 6.52 -16.11
N LEU A 79 5.61 6.00 -15.57
CA LEU A 79 6.97 6.22 -16.11
C LEU A 79 7.15 5.60 -17.50
N SER A 80 6.55 4.41 -17.73
CA SER A 80 6.61 3.72 -19.02
C SER A 80 5.90 4.47 -20.14
N GLU A 81 4.69 4.99 -19.87
CA GLU A 81 3.91 5.77 -20.83
C GLU A 81 4.54 7.14 -21.13
N GLY A 82 5.35 7.65 -20.20
CA GLY A 82 6.16 8.86 -20.36
C GLY A 82 7.37 8.71 -21.30
N LYS A 83 7.61 7.52 -21.88
CA LYS A 83 8.82 7.14 -22.65
C LYS A 83 10.10 7.05 -21.83
N ASN A 84 10.02 6.93 -20.50
CA ASN A 84 11.17 6.73 -19.63
C ASN A 84 11.57 5.24 -19.54
N LEU A 85 11.65 4.57 -20.70
CA LEU A 85 11.88 3.12 -20.84
C LEU A 85 13.23 2.64 -20.28
N GLN A 86 14.24 3.54 -20.19
CA GLN A 86 15.54 3.23 -19.60
C GLN A 86 15.46 3.01 -18.07
N LEU A 87 14.44 3.56 -17.38
CA LEU A 87 14.20 3.29 -15.96
C LEU A 87 13.73 1.86 -15.72
N LEU A 88 12.92 1.33 -16.64
CA LEU A 88 12.31 0.01 -16.53
C LEU A 88 13.30 -1.13 -16.74
N THR A 89 14.36 -0.91 -17.54
CA THR A 89 15.38 -1.94 -17.81
C THR A 89 16.23 -2.27 -16.59
N SER A 90 16.16 -1.46 -15.52
CA SER A 90 16.82 -1.71 -14.23
C SER A 90 15.98 -2.54 -13.25
N ILE A 91 14.69 -2.77 -13.55
CA ILE A 91 13.76 -3.48 -12.68
C ILE A 91 13.73 -4.96 -13.07
N SER A 92 13.87 -5.85 -12.08
CA SER A 92 13.99 -7.31 -12.30
C SER A 92 12.82 -7.88 -13.11
N THR A 93 13.13 -8.82 -14.02
CA THR A 93 12.20 -9.44 -14.98
C THR A 93 10.93 -10.02 -14.35
N ASP A 94 11.00 -10.48 -13.10
CA ASP A 94 9.86 -11.01 -12.35
C ASP A 94 8.76 -9.97 -12.09
N MET A 95 9.13 -8.68 -11.98
CA MET A 95 8.16 -7.59 -11.78
C MET A 95 7.51 -7.14 -13.10
N ILE A 96 8.20 -7.29 -14.24
CA ILE A 96 7.66 -6.97 -15.57
C ILE A 96 6.41 -7.82 -15.86
N ASN A 97 6.42 -9.08 -15.43
CA ASN A 97 5.27 -9.97 -15.59
C ASN A 97 4.07 -9.54 -14.72
N VAL A 98 4.32 -9.09 -13.48
CA VAL A 98 3.26 -8.56 -12.58
C VAL A 98 2.69 -7.23 -13.09
N ILE A 99 3.53 -6.41 -13.74
CA ILE A 99 3.14 -5.15 -14.37
C ILE A 99 2.21 -5.42 -15.55
N ASN A 100 2.54 -6.39 -16.41
CA ASN A 100 1.73 -6.72 -17.60
C ASN A 100 0.31 -7.18 -17.26
N ASP A 101 0.12 -7.90 -16.16
CA ASP A 101 -1.21 -8.37 -15.72
C ASP A 101 -2.08 -7.26 -15.12
N SER A 102 -1.49 -6.12 -14.75
CA SER A 102 -2.18 -4.98 -14.13
C SER A 102 -2.54 -3.87 -15.12
N LEU A 103 -2.21 -4.06 -16.41
CA LEU A 103 -2.46 -3.14 -17.53
C LEU A 103 -3.95 -3.12 -17.93
N SER A 104 -4.79 -2.50 -17.11
CA SER A 104 -6.04 -1.93 -17.63
C SER A 104 -6.41 -0.65 -16.87
N ASN A 105 -6.18 0.46 -17.57
CA ASN A 105 -6.69 1.81 -17.32
C ASN A 105 -6.17 2.52 -16.06
N LYS A 106 -5.31 3.53 -16.28
CA LYS A 106 -5.53 4.93 -15.82
C LYS A 106 -4.39 5.86 -16.26
N GLU A 107 -4.80 7.00 -16.81
CA GLU A 107 -3.98 8.20 -17.02
C GLU A 107 -3.82 8.94 -15.68
N ASN A 108 -2.59 9.37 -15.31
CA ASN A 108 -2.26 10.77 -14.93
C ASN A 108 -0.96 10.97 -14.12
N ASP A 109 -0.49 12.21 -14.26
CA ASP A 109 0.57 13.00 -13.61
C ASP A 109 2.03 12.52 -13.72
N ARG A 110 2.80 13.30 -14.50
CA ARG A 110 4.09 12.90 -15.08
C ARG A 110 5.34 13.59 -14.50
N ASP A 111 5.25 14.44 -13.48
CA ASP A 111 6.42 15.25 -13.05
C ASP A 111 6.64 15.41 -11.52
N SER A 112 6.08 14.54 -10.68
CA SER A 112 6.25 14.63 -9.22
C SER A 112 6.97 13.41 -8.65
N LEU A 113 7.98 13.65 -7.81
CA LEU A 113 8.63 12.64 -6.96
C LEU A 113 7.74 12.18 -5.79
N ALA A 114 6.65 12.90 -5.50
CA ALA A 114 5.80 12.64 -4.33
C ALA A 114 5.22 11.22 -4.30
N PRO A 115 4.69 10.65 -5.39
CA PRO A 115 4.17 9.27 -5.38
C PRO A 115 5.24 8.23 -5.04
N ILE A 116 6.50 8.43 -5.49
CA ILE A 116 7.62 7.54 -5.19
C ILE A 116 8.00 7.65 -3.71
N GLN A 117 8.07 8.86 -3.17
CA GLN A 117 8.38 9.11 -1.76
C GLN A 117 7.28 8.59 -0.81
N GLU A 118 6.01 8.77 -1.15
CA GLU A 118 4.88 8.23 -0.40
C GLU A 118 4.89 6.70 -0.39
N THR A 119 5.16 6.09 -1.55
CA THR A 119 5.26 4.64 -1.66
C THR A 119 6.46 4.11 -0.86
N LYS A 120 7.60 4.82 -0.87
CA LYS A 120 8.75 4.52 0.00
C LYS A 120 8.38 4.53 1.47
N ARG A 121 7.69 5.58 1.94
CA ARG A 121 7.25 5.70 3.33
C ARG A 121 6.36 4.52 3.74
N LEU A 122 5.43 4.13 2.87
CA LEU A 122 4.57 2.97 3.10
C LEU A 122 5.38 1.68 3.29
N PHE A 123 6.37 1.39 2.44
CA PHE A 123 7.20 0.19 2.60
C PHE A 123 8.09 0.23 3.84
N LEU A 124 8.63 1.40 4.21
CA LEU A 124 9.33 1.56 5.49
C LEU A 124 8.40 1.24 6.67
N LYS A 125 7.13 1.65 6.59
CA LYS A 125 6.14 1.31 7.62
C LYS A 125 5.83 -0.19 7.64
N CYS A 126 5.73 -0.84 6.48
CA CYS A 126 5.55 -2.29 6.40
C CYS A 126 6.70 -3.04 7.11
N ILE A 127 7.95 -2.64 6.87
CA ILE A 127 9.14 -3.23 7.52
C ILE A 127 9.06 -3.10 9.05
N GLN A 128 8.51 -2.01 9.58
CA GLN A 128 8.32 -1.83 11.03
C GLN A 128 7.24 -2.75 11.62
N LEU A 129 6.28 -3.21 10.81
CA LEU A 129 5.11 -3.97 11.27
C LEU A 129 5.24 -5.48 11.07
N LEU A 130 6.00 -5.89 10.05
CA LEU A 130 6.18 -7.29 9.67
C LEU A 130 7.15 -8.01 10.61
N ASP A 131 6.90 -9.31 10.82
CA ASP A 131 7.88 -10.19 11.43
C ASP A 131 9.14 -10.25 10.54
N PRO A 132 10.35 -9.96 11.07
CA PRO A 132 11.60 -10.03 10.32
C PRO A 132 11.87 -11.36 9.62
N ASN A 133 11.26 -12.46 10.10
CA ASN A 133 11.41 -13.79 9.52
C ASN A 133 10.34 -14.11 8.46
N SER A 134 9.37 -13.22 8.23
CA SER A 134 8.31 -13.44 7.25
C SER A 134 8.81 -13.27 5.81
N SER A 135 8.22 -14.04 4.89
CA SER A 135 8.45 -13.86 3.45
C SER A 135 8.08 -12.45 2.99
N ASP A 136 7.04 -11.87 3.60
CA ASP A 136 6.58 -10.52 3.30
C ASP A 136 7.60 -9.47 3.71
N PHE A 137 8.33 -9.66 4.82
CA PHE A 137 9.43 -8.78 5.21
C PHE A 137 10.55 -8.80 4.18
N VAL A 138 10.99 -9.99 3.75
CA VAL A 138 12.02 -10.14 2.72
C VAL A 138 11.58 -9.50 1.40
N TYR A 139 10.33 -9.74 1.01
CA TYR A 139 9.76 -9.19 -0.21
C TYR A 139 9.60 -7.67 -0.15
N CYS A 140 9.16 -7.13 0.98
CA CYS A 140 9.05 -5.70 1.24
C CYS A 140 10.40 -4.98 1.12
N ASN A 141 11.49 -5.58 1.64
CA ASN A 141 12.84 -5.03 1.48
C ASN A 141 13.28 -4.99 0.00
N LYS A 142 13.02 -6.05 -0.77
CA LYS A 142 13.32 -6.05 -2.22
C LYS A 142 12.58 -4.94 -2.98
N LEU A 143 11.31 -4.69 -2.63
CA LEU A 143 10.54 -3.61 -3.25
C LEU A 143 11.04 -2.21 -2.84
N LEU A 144 11.51 -2.07 -1.60
CA LEU A 144 12.14 -0.84 -1.14
C LEU A 144 13.42 -0.53 -1.92
N ASP A 145 14.23 -1.54 -2.26
CA ASP A 145 15.41 -1.38 -3.12
C ASP A 145 15.03 -0.90 -4.52
N VAL A 146 13.96 -1.44 -5.12
CA VAL A 146 13.44 -0.96 -6.42
C VAL A 146 13.04 0.51 -6.33
N ILE A 147 12.37 0.92 -5.26
CA ILE A 147 11.98 2.33 -5.05
C ILE A 147 13.20 3.24 -4.87
N ASN A 148 14.21 2.78 -4.13
CA ASN A 148 15.45 3.53 -3.99
C ASN A 148 16.15 3.70 -5.35
N ASN A 149 16.16 2.67 -6.20
CA ASN A 149 16.69 2.77 -7.56
C ASN A 149 15.88 3.76 -8.40
N LEU A 150 14.54 3.74 -8.33
CA LEU A 150 13.69 4.71 -9.02
C LEU A 150 13.99 6.16 -8.58
N LEU A 151 14.23 6.39 -7.30
CA LEU A 151 14.62 7.71 -6.77
C LEU A 151 16.01 8.17 -7.19
N LEU A 152 16.92 7.25 -7.54
CA LEU A 152 18.27 7.60 -8.02
C LEU A 152 18.29 8.02 -9.49
N ILE A 153 17.31 7.57 -10.26
CA ILE A 153 17.27 7.78 -11.72
C ILE A 153 16.38 8.96 -12.11
N TYR A 154 15.48 9.39 -11.21
CA TYR A 154 14.67 10.60 -11.36
C TYR A 154 15.45 11.85 -10.92
#